data_AF-A0A8H2PVU6-F1
#
_entry.id   AF-A0A8H2PVU6-F1
#
_cell.length_a   1.000
_cell.length_b   1.000
_cell.length_c   1.000
_cell.angle_alpha   90.00
_cell.angle_beta   90.00
_cell.angle_gamma   90.00
#
_symmetry.space_group_name_H-M   'P 1'
#
loop_
_entity.id
_entity.type
_entity.pdbx_description
1 polymer ?
#
loop_
_entity_poly.entity_id
_entity_poly.type
_entity_poly.pdbx_seq_one_letter_code
_entity_poly.pdbx_strand_id
1 'polypeptide(L)' 'MTTATLTPAPTDATEWITVQEAAERYRCSTKTIRRWIYDGLIKAKRIGPRLIRIDANSLENMGETMAYRDNE' A
#
# COMPACT_ATOMS: atom_id res chain seq x y z
N MET A 1 26.31 -25.59 -24.60
CA MET A 1 26.14 -24.29 -23.90
C MET A 1 24.66 -24.18 -23.54
N THR A 2 24.26 -24.65 -22.36
CA THR A 2 22.86 -24.65 -21.93
C THR A 2 22.63 -23.43 -21.05
N THR A 3 21.95 -22.42 -21.58
CA THR A 3 21.44 -21.30 -20.79
C THR A 3 20.21 -21.78 -20.02
N ALA A 4 20.30 -21.79 -18.70
CA ALA A 4 19.16 -22.03 -17.82
C ALA A 4 18.21 -20.82 -17.90
N THR A 5 16.97 -21.06 -18.29
CA THR A 5 15.85 -20.13 -18.14
C THR A 5 15.55 -19.97 -16.65
N LEU A 6 16.02 -18.89 -16.03
CA LEU A 6 15.57 -18.49 -14.70
C LEU A 6 14.14 -17.94 -14.84
N THR A 7 13.14 -18.76 -14.53
CA THR A 7 11.78 -18.28 -14.27
C THR A 7 11.86 -17.34 -13.07
N PRO A 8 11.60 -16.03 -13.19
CA PRO A 8 11.46 -15.19 -12.01
C PRO A 8 10.26 -15.71 -11.24
N ALA A 9 10.51 -16.25 -10.04
CA ALA A 9 9.45 -16.59 -9.11
C ALA A 9 8.53 -15.36 -8.94
N PRO A 10 7.21 -15.55 -8.82
CA PRO A 10 6.31 -14.43 -8.58
C PRO A 10 6.75 -13.75 -7.28
N THR A 11 7.38 -12.59 -7.44
CA THR A 11 7.80 -11.72 -6.34
C THR A 11 6.54 -11.09 -5.76
N ASP A 12 5.80 -11.88 -5.00
CA ASP A 12 4.77 -11.41 -4.06
C ASP A 12 5.49 -10.82 -2.83
N ALA A 13 6.54 -10.03 -3.08
CA ALA A 13 7.26 -9.34 -2.04
C ALA A 13 6.38 -8.16 -1.64
N THR A 14 5.62 -8.36 -0.57
CA THR A 14 4.92 -7.30 0.13
C THR A 14 5.85 -6.10 0.29
N GLU A 15 5.65 -5.07 -0.52
CA GLU A 15 6.48 -3.87 -0.50
C GLU A 15 6.09 -3.05 0.74
N TRP A 16 6.99 -3.00 1.72
CA TRP A 16 6.77 -2.28 2.96
C TRP A 16 7.24 -0.83 2.84
N ILE A 17 6.31 0.06 2.52
CA ILE A 17 6.59 1.49 2.33
C ILE A 17 6.39 2.30 3.61
N THR A 18 6.90 3.53 3.62
CA THR A 18 6.72 4.44 4.76
C THR A 18 5.36 5.16 4.69
N VAL A 19 4.93 5.74 5.83
CA VAL A 19 3.73 6.58 5.89
C VAL A 19 3.85 7.80 4.96
N GLN A 20 5.05 8.36 4.82
CA GLN A 20 5.31 9.52 3.98
C GLN A 20 5.23 9.15 2.50
N GLU A 21 5.82 8.03 2.12
CA GLU A 21 5.81 7.52 0.75
C GLU A 21 4.41 7.10 0.29
N ALA A 22 3.62 6.46 1.18
CA ALA A 22 2.21 6.20 0.93
C ALA A 22 1.40 7.48 0.69
N ALA A 23 1.67 8.53 1.50
CA ALA A 23 1.01 9.81 1.37
C ALA A 23 1.34 10.49 0.04
N GLU A 24 2.59 10.39 -0.42
CA GLU A 24 3.04 10.92 -1.70
C GLU A 24 2.43 10.15 -2.89
N ARG A 25 2.42 8.81 -2.83
CA ARG A 25 1.85 7.93 -3.87
C ARG A 25 0.35 8.22 -4.11
N TYR A 26 -0.40 8.46 -3.03
CA TYR A 26 -1.85 8.77 -3.09
C TYR A 26 -2.17 10.27 -3.10
N ARG A 27 -1.15 11.14 -3.14
CA ARG A 27 -1.29 12.60 -3.02
C ARG A 27 -2.22 13.05 -1.89
N CYS A 28 -2.11 12.40 -0.73
CA CYS A 28 -2.90 12.72 0.44
C CYS A 28 -2.01 13.13 1.62
N SER A 29 -2.62 13.56 2.73
CA SER A 29 -1.86 13.92 3.92
C SER A 29 -1.41 12.66 4.68
N THR A 30 -0.25 12.72 5.34
CA THR A 30 0.19 11.65 6.26
C THR A 30 -0.80 11.40 7.41
N LYS A 31 -1.60 12.41 7.78
CA LYS A 31 -2.69 12.28 8.74
C LYS A 31 -3.81 11.39 8.18
N THR A 32 -4.13 11.49 6.89
CA THR A 32 -5.10 10.64 6.21
C THR A 32 -4.64 9.19 6.24
N ILE A 33 -3.38 8.93 5.86
CA ILE A 33 -2.80 7.58 5.93
C ILE A 33 -2.86 7.02 7.36
N ARG A 34 -2.47 7.80 8.37
CA ARG A 34 -2.55 7.36 9.78
C ARG A 34 -3.97 7.04 10.20
N ARG A 35 -4.95 7.85 9.77
CA ARG A 35 -6.37 7.60 10.04
C ARG A 35 -6.80 6.27 9.42
N TRP A 36 -6.43 5.99 8.17
CA TRP A 36 -6.73 4.70 7.54
C TRP A 36 -6.11 3.51 8.27
N ILE A 37 -4.93 3.68 8.87
CA ILE A 37 -4.31 2.65 9.72
C ILE A 37 -5.13 2.45 11.00
N TYR A 38 -5.54 3.54 11.67
CA TYR A 38 -6.38 3.46 12.87
C TYR A 38 -7.77 2.86 12.59
N ASP A 39 -8.35 3.19 11.44
CA ASP A 39 -9.64 2.66 10.97
C ASP A 39 -9.52 1.18 10.50
N GLY A 40 -8.31 0.63 10.40
CA GLY A 40 -8.05 -0.74 9.98
C GLY A 40 -8.22 -0.99 8.48
N LEU A 41 -8.32 0.07 7.68
CA LEU A 41 -8.55 0.00 6.24
C LEU A 41 -7.31 -0.43 5.45
N ILE A 42 -6.10 -0.18 5.99
CA ILE A 42 -4.83 -0.62 5.41
C ILE A 42 -3.99 -1.41 6.41
N LYS A 43 -3.29 -2.42 5.92
CA LYS A 43 -2.34 -3.19 6.72
C LYS A 43 -1.08 -2.37 6.97
N ALA A 44 -0.80 -2.13 8.25
CA ALA A 44 0.44 -1.52 8.69
C ALA A 44 1.07 -2.33 9.81
N LYS A 45 2.40 -2.40 9.80
CA LYS A 45 3.21 -3.06 10.82
C LYS A 45 4.06 -2.03 11.55
N ARG A 46 4.03 -2.09 12.88
CA ARG A 46 4.92 -1.31 13.72
C ARG A 46 6.28 -2.00 13.78
N ILE A 47 7.33 -1.28 13.40
CA ILE A 47 8.71 -1.75 13.49
C ILE A 47 9.40 -0.95 14.60
N GLY A 48 9.59 -1.59 15.75
CA GLY A 48 10.21 -0.95 16.91
C GLY A 48 9.35 0.15 17.56
N PRO A 49 9.98 1.10 18.28
CA PRO A 49 9.25 2.04 19.14
C PRO A 49 8.59 3.21 18.38
N ARG A 50 8.99 3.51 17.15
CA ARG A 50 8.51 4.69 16.40
C ARG A 50 8.27 4.49 14.90
N LEU A 51 8.76 3.40 14.29
CA LEU A 51 8.60 3.23 12.84
C LEU A 51 7.31 2.47 12.54
N ILE A 52 6.59 2.95 11.53
CA ILE A 52 5.45 2.27 10.94
C ILE A 52 5.79 2.00 9.48
N ARG A 53 5.49 0.79 9.03
CA ARG A 53 5.54 0.39 7.63
C ARG A 53 4.17 -0.03 7.18
N ILE A 54 3.83 0.31 5.95
CA ILE A 54 2.55 0.03 5.34
C ILE A 54 2.77 -0.95 4.21
N ASP A 55 1.89 -1.92 4.10
CA ASP A 55 1.83 -2.82 2.96
C ASP A 55 1.29 -2.05 1.73
N ALA A 56 2.12 -1.89 0.70
CA ALA A 56 1.73 -1.19 -0.52
C ALA A 56 0.57 -1.89 -1.25
N ASN A 57 0.50 -3.22 -1.22
CA ASN A 57 -0.58 -3.97 -1.88
C ASN A 57 -1.92 -3.71 -1.17
N SER A 58 -1.91 -3.60 0.16
CA SER A 58 -3.11 -3.22 0.91
C SER A 58 -3.61 -1.82 0.58
N LEU A 59 -2.73 -0.89 0.20
CA LEU A 59 -3.10 0.45 -0.25
C LEU A 59 -3.74 0.41 -1.64
N GLU A 60 -3.18 -0.37 -2.57
CA GLU A 60 -3.72 -0.51 -3.93
C GLU A 60 -5.15 -1.05 -3.94
N ASN A 61 -5.45 -1.99 -3.03
CA ASN A 61 -6.79 -2.56 -2.88
C ASN A 61 -7.84 -1.59 -2.29
N MET A 62 -7.48 -0.41 -1.78
CA MET A 62 -8.47 0.57 -1.31
C MET A 62 -9.24 1.27 -2.43
N GLY A 63 -8.69 1.32 -3.63
CA GLY A 63 -9.25 2.10 -4.73
C GLY A 63 -10.47 1.42 -5.33
N GLU A 64 -11.63 1.50 -4.66
CA GLU A 64 -12.88 1.13 -5.31
C GLU A 64 -13.28 2.25 -6.29
N THR A 65 -13.61 1.87 -7.53
CA THR A 65 -14.13 2.82 -8.52
C THR A 65 -15.49 3.30 -8.03
N MET A 66 -15.53 4.50 -7.48
CA MET A 66 -16.79 5.17 -7.19
C MET A 66 -17.43 5.57 -8.52
N ALA A 67 -18.44 4.81 -8.94
CA ALA A 67 -19.37 5.27 -9.97
C ALA A 67 -20.15 6.44 -9.36
N TYR A 68 -19.72 7.67 -9.66
CA TYR A 68 -20.51 8.85 -9.33
C TYR A 68 -21.86 8.68 -10.03
N ARG A 69 -22.90 8.34 -9.28
CA ARG A 69 -24.26 8.40 -9.80
C ARG A 69 -24.58 9.89 -9.83
N ASP A 70 -24.58 10.45 -11.03
CA ASP A 70 -25.21 11.73 -11.29
C ASP A 70 -26.63 11.66 -10.69
N ASN A 71 -26.88 12.49 -9.68
CA ASN A 71 -28.22 12.68 -9.16
C ASN A 71 -28.90 13.65 -10.13
N GLU A 72 -29.94 13.14 -10.81
CA GLU A 72 -30.84 13.88 -11.71
C GLU A 72 -31.61 14.98 -10.97
#